data_AF-B7G2B7-F1
#
_entry.id   AF-B7G2B7-F1
#
_cell.length_a   1.000
_cell.length_b   1.000
_cell.length_c   1.000
_cell.angle_alpha   90.00
_cell.angle_beta   90.00
_cell.angle_gamma   90.00
#
_symmetry.space_group_name_H-M   'P 1'
#
loop_
_entity.id
_entity.type
_entity.pdbx_description
1 polymer ?
#
loop_
_entity_poly.entity_id
_entity_poly.type
_entity_poly.pdbx_seq_one_letter_code
_entity_poly.pdbx_strand_id
1 'polypeptide(L)'
;MNPSEERRTLADIILEKIEEKEAEKRGEVVAEDEGITLPPKVIEVYTDIGKILGRYTSGKLPKAFKVIPSLSNWEEVLYLTRPDKWTPQAMFQATRIFASNLNPKMAQRFYNLVLLDAVRADIQSSKKLNYHYYMSLKKSVYKPAAFFKGILLPLLQDNCTLREAAIVASALQRVSIPSHHSAVAIHKLAGLEYSGASSIFIKTLLNKKYSLPAPVIGSLVRHYASFIEDERQMPVLWHQSLLVFVQRYKNEIKDEARESLRLVMKKHFHPKITPEIRRELF
;
A
#
# COMPACT_ATOMS: atom_id res chain seq x y z
N MET A 1 38.71 4.58 68.89
CA MET A 1 37.34 4.03 68.82
C MET A 1 36.59 4.81 67.77
N ASN A 2 36.47 4.26 66.56
CA ASN A 2 35.52 4.71 65.55
C ASN A 2 34.92 3.45 64.92
N PRO A 3 33.60 3.38 64.70
CA PRO A 3 32.91 2.14 64.37
C PRO A 3 33.30 1.67 62.97
N SER A 4 33.43 0.36 62.83
CA SER A 4 33.64 -0.36 61.58
C SER A 4 32.63 0.07 60.52
N GLU A 5 33.11 0.60 59.39
CA GLU A 5 32.37 0.58 58.14
C GLU A 5 32.07 -0.89 57.81
N GLU A 6 30.82 -1.31 58.03
CA GLU A 6 30.34 -2.60 57.56
C GLU A 6 30.52 -2.66 56.05
N ARG A 7 31.34 -3.62 55.60
CA ARG A 7 31.53 -3.95 54.19
C ARG A 7 30.19 -4.42 53.64
N ARG A 8 29.49 -3.53 52.91
CA ARG A 8 28.30 -3.88 52.14
C ARG A 8 28.61 -5.05 51.22
N THR A 9 27.84 -6.13 51.32
CA THR A 9 28.01 -7.29 50.45
C THR A 9 27.34 -7.06 49.10
N LEU A 10 27.77 -7.80 48.08
CA LEU A 10 27.17 -7.73 46.74
C LEU A 10 25.65 -7.98 46.76
N ALA A 11 25.16 -8.78 47.71
CA ALA A 11 23.74 -9.01 47.92
C ALA A 11 23.00 -7.74 48.37
N ASP A 12 23.61 -6.95 49.27
CA ASP A 12 23.05 -5.68 49.75
C ASP A 12 22.99 -4.65 48.62
N ILE A 13 24.04 -4.56 47.81
CA ILE A 13 24.10 -3.67 46.63
C ILE A 13 23.08 -4.07 45.56
N ILE A 14 22.78 -5.38 45.43
CA ILE A 14 21.77 -5.89 44.49
C ILE A 14 20.35 -5.61 45.03
N LEU A 15 20.11 -5.79 46.33
CA LEU A 15 18.83 -5.48 46.97
C LEU A 15 18.53 -3.98 46.94
N GLU A 16 19.51 -3.13 47.26
CA GLU A 16 19.39 -1.66 47.21
C GLU A 16 19.11 -1.18 45.77
N LYS A 17 19.75 -1.79 44.76
CA LYS A 17 19.46 -1.53 43.33
C LYS A 17 18.12 -2.07 42.83
N ILE A 18 17.59 -3.14 43.43
CA ILE A 18 16.25 -3.65 43.12
C ILE A 18 15.21 -2.72 43.75
N GLU A 19 15.41 -2.27 44.99
CA GLU A 19 14.54 -1.31 45.67
C GLU A 19 14.56 0.07 45.01
N GLU A 20 15.72 0.59 44.57
CA GLU A 20 15.81 1.83 43.79
C GLU A 20 15.10 1.70 42.44
N LYS A 21 15.23 0.56 41.74
CA LYS A 21 14.48 0.30 40.49
C LYS A 21 12.99 0.08 40.71
N GLU A 22 12.57 -0.47 41.84
CA GLU A 22 11.17 -0.63 42.21
C GLU A 22 10.57 0.70 42.69
N ALA A 23 11.35 1.58 43.32
CA ALA A 23 10.97 2.94 43.68
C ALA A 23 10.91 3.87 42.45
N GLU A 24 11.83 3.75 41.49
CA GLU A 24 11.75 4.40 40.17
C GLU A 24 10.56 3.87 39.36
N LYS A 25 10.27 2.56 39.38
CA LYS A 25 9.07 2.01 38.75
C LYS A 25 7.76 2.42 39.43
N ARG A 26 7.77 2.64 40.76
CA ARG A 26 6.62 3.19 41.49
C ARG A 26 6.49 4.71 41.32
N GLY A 27 7.58 5.42 41.00
CA GLY A 27 7.62 6.85 40.74
C GLY A 27 7.37 7.27 39.29
N GLU A 28 7.61 6.39 38.31
CA GLU A 28 7.47 6.69 36.86
C GLU A 28 6.57 5.72 36.07
N VAL A 29 5.79 4.84 36.72
CA VAL A 29 4.83 3.97 36.01
C VAL A 29 3.44 4.00 36.65
N VAL A 30 2.80 5.16 36.54
CA VAL A 30 1.52 5.16 35.83
C VAL A 30 1.76 5.98 34.56
N ALA A 31 2.55 5.41 33.65
CA ALA A 31 2.19 5.55 32.26
C ALA A 31 0.79 4.92 32.22
N GLU A 32 -0.23 5.78 32.30
CA GLU A 32 -1.56 5.43 31.85
C GLU A 32 -1.31 4.72 30.53
N ASP A 33 -1.62 3.43 30.51
CA ASP A 33 -2.05 2.80 29.29
C ASP A 33 -3.12 3.76 28.77
N GLU A 34 -2.77 4.64 27.82
CA GLU A 34 -3.70 5.47 27.05
C GLU A 34 -4.57 4.54 26.17
N GLY A 35 -4.96 3.38 26.67
CA GLY A 35 -6.20 2.73 26.35
C GLY A 35 -7.31 3.69 26.73
N ILE A 36 -7.57 4.65 25.84
CA ILE A 36 -8.80 5.43 25.79
C ILE A 36 -9.92 4.42 25.94
N THR A 37 -10.43 4.29 27.17
CA THR A 37 -11.38 3.24 27.49
C THR A 37 -12.69 3.71 26.91
N LEU A 38 -13.01 3.23 25.71
CA LEU A 38 -14.23 3.61 25.01
C LEU A 38 -15.42 3.37 25.97
N PRO A 39 -16.39 4.30 26.05
CA PRO A 39 -17.53 4.11 26.95
C PRO A 39 -18.20 2.76 26.68
N PRO A 40 -18.61 1.99 27.71
CA PRO A 40 -19.15 0.64 27.52
C PRO A 40 -20.31 0.56 26.52
N LYS A 41 -21.13 1.61 26.48
CA LYS A 41 -22.25 1.74 25.53
C LYS A 41 -21.80 1.89 24.08
N VAL A 42 -20.66 2.55 23.84
CA VAL A 42 -20.04 2.64 22.51
C VAL A 42 -19.57 1.25 22.08
N ILE A 43 -18.90 0.53 22.98
CA ILE A 43 -18.43 -0.84 22.72
C ILE A 43 -19.60 -1.75 22.33
N GLU A 44 -20.67 -1.75 23.11
CA GLU A 44 -21.87 -2.57 22.85
C GLU A 44 -22.50 -2.24 21.48
N VAL A 45 -22.74 -0.95 21.20
CA VAL A 45 -23.39 -0.51 19.96
C VAL A 45 -22.55 -0.87 18.73
N TYR A 46 -21.24 -0.62 18.74
CA TYR A 46 -20.39 -0.92 17.57
C TYR A 46 -20.11 -2.42 17.41
N THR A 47 -20.11 -3.19 18.50
CA THR A 47 -20.04 -4.65 18.44
C THR A 47 -21.29 -5.23 17.76
N ASP A 48 -22.47 -4.73 18.09
CA ASP A 48 -23.71 -5.15 17.44
C ASP A 48 -23.80 -4.73 15.97
N ILE A 49 -23.28 -3.55 15.63
CA ILE A 49 -23.12 -3.14 14.23
C ILE A 49 -22.20 -4.12 13.49
N GLY A 50 -21.12 -4.59 14.11
CA GLY A 50 -20.25 -5.62 13.53
C GLY A 50 -21.00 -6.91 13.17
N LYS A 51 -21.90 -7.38 14.05
CA LYS A 51 -22.76 -8.55 13.77
C LYS A 51 -23.68 -8.31 12.57
N ILE A 52 -24.22 -7.10 12.41
CA ILE A 52 -25.04 -6.70 11.26
C ILE A 52 -24.20 -6.72 9.98
N LEU A 53 -22.99 -6.13 10.00
CA LEU A 53 -22.10 -6.06 8.85
C LEU A 53 -21.62 -7.44 8.39
N GLY A 54 -21.48 -8.41 9.31
CA GLY A 54 -21.16 -9.80 8.98
C GLY A 54 -22.28 -10.56 8.25
N ARG A 55 -23.51 -10.04 8.23
CA ARG A 55 -24.66 -10.63 7.49
C ARG A 55 -25.22 -9.69 6.42
N TYR A 56 -24.62 -8.53 6.24
CA TYR A 56 -25.14 -7.49 5.37
C TYR A 56 -25.05 -7.89 3.89
N THR A 57 -26.14 -7.68 3.15
CA THR A 57 -26.22 -7.95 1.71
C THR A 57 -26.64 -6.70 0.94
N SER A 58 -27.72 -6.05 1.35
CA SER A 58 -28.26 -4.85 0.72
C SER A 58 -28.97 -3.95 1.73
N GLY A 59 -29.36 -2.74 1.29
CA GLY A 59 -30.10 -1.79 2.12
C GLY A 59 -29.27 -0.61 2.63
N LYS A 60 -29.77 0.05 3.69
CA LYS A 60 -29.11 1.20 4.30
C LYS A 60 -28.23 0.74 5.46
N LEU A 61 -26.99 1.21 5.50
CA LEU A 61 -26.12 1.02 6.66
C LEU A 61 -26.63 1.82 7.88
N PRO A 62 -26.43 1.30 9.11
CA PRO A 62 -26.77 2.00 10.35
C PRO A 62 -26.17 3.42 10.40
N LYS A 63 -26.93 4.39 10.93
CA LYS A 63 -26.48 5.79 11.04
C LYS A 63 -25.18 5.90 11.85
N ALA A 64 -25.08 5.16 12.95
CA ALA A 64 -23.88 5.09 13.79
C ALA A 64 -22.63 4.64 13.00
N PHE A 65 -22.76 3.73 12.04
CA PHE A 65 -21.63 3.35 11.19
C PHE A 65 -21.19 4.49 10.25
N LYS A 66 -22.14 5.28 9.74
CA LYS A 66 -21.85 6.37 8.80
C LYS A 66 -21.12 7.55 9.44
N VAL A 67 -21.21 7.72 10.76
CA VAL A 67 -20.55 8.81 11.48
C VAL A 67 -19.10 8.48 11.89
N ILE A 68 -18.68 7.20 11.78
CA ILE A 68 -17.32 6.78 12.13
C ILE A 68 -16.24 7.67 11.50
N PRO A 69 -16.28 8.02 10.20
CA PRO A 69 -15.24 8.86 9.58
C PRO A 69 -15.09 10.27 10.17
N SER A 70 -16.08 10.74 10.93
CA SER A 70 -16.07 12.06 11.57
C SER A 70 -15.54 12.02 13.01
N LEU A 71 -15.29 10.84 13.55
CA LEU A 71 -14.75 10.65 14.91
C LEU A 71 -13.23 10.88 14.92
N SER A 72 -12.70 11.42 16.01
CA SER A 72 -11.26 11.54 16.22
C SER A 72 -10.59 10.17 16.35
N ASN A 73 -11.22 9.26 17.10
CA ASN A 73 -10.78 7.88 17.36
C ASN A 73 -11.47 6.86 16.44
N TRP A 74 -11.66 7.23 15.16
CA TRP A 74 -12.39 6.39 14.20
C TRP A 74 -11.79 4.99 14.03
N GLU A 75 -10.48 4.80 14.21
CA GLU A 75 -9.80 3.50 14.04
C GLU A 75 -10.20 2.50 15.13
N GLU A 76 -10.19 2.93 16.39
CA GLU A 76 -10.60 2.11 17.53
C GLU A 76 -12.07 1.71 17.40
N VAL A 77 -12.92 2.70 17.08
CA VAL A 77 -14.35 2.47 16.88
C VAL A 77 -14.62 1.53 15.71
N LEU A 78 -13.85 1.66 14.62
CA LEU A 78 -13.95 0.75 13.49
C LEU A 78 -13.52 -0.66 13.86
N TYR A 79 -12.47 -0.82 14.67
CA TYR A 79 -11.96 -2.11 15.10
C TYR A 79 -13.01 -2.93 15.87
N LEU A 80 -13.82 -2.26 16.71
CA LEU A 80 -14.94 -2.90 17.43
C LEU A 80 -15.96 -3.59 16.50
N THR A 81 -16.12 -3.07 15.28
CA THR A 81 -17.06 -3.63 14.30
C THR A 81 -16.53 -4.89 13.59
N ARG A 82 -15.31 -5.35 13.94
CA ARG A 82 -14.64 -6.53 13.37
C ARG A 82 -14.63 -6.54 11.83
N PRO A 83 -13.84 -5.65 11.19
CA PRO A 83 -13.76 -5.56 9.73
C PRO A 83 -13.34 -6.85 9.02
N ASP A 84 -12.63 -7.74 9.73
CA ASP A 84 -12.24 -9.07 9.30
C ASP A 84 -13.44 -9.99 9.00
N LYS A 85 -14.58 -9.75 9.66
CA LYS A 85 -15.80 -10.57 9.52
C LYS A 85 -16.86 -9.95 8.61
N TRP A 86 -16.57 -8.81 7.99
CA TRP A 86 -17.52 -8.13 7.12
C TRP A 86 -17.80 -8.91 5.85
N THR A 87 -19.03 -8.84 5.38
CA THR A 87 -19.36 -9.33 4.04
C THR A 87 -18.68 -8.47 2.96
N PRO A 88 -18.41 -9.02 1.76
CA PRO A 88 -17.91 -8.23 0.64
C PRO A 88 -18.80 -7.02 0.32
N GLN A 89 -20.12 -7.16 0.46
CA GLN A 89 -21.10 -6.10 0.27
C GLN A 89 -20.94 -4.98 1.30
N ALA A 90 -20.74 -5.32 2.58
CA ALA A 90 -20.46 -4.36 3.64
C ALA A 90 -19.16 -3.60 3.36
N MET A 91 -18.10 -4.32 2.98
CA MET A 91 -16.82 -3.71 2.62
C MET A 91 -16.96 -2.69 1.50
N PHE A 92 -17.77 -2.96 0.48
CA PHE A 92 -18.03 -2.01 -0.60
C PHE A 92 -18.72 -0.74 -0.13
N GLN A 93 -19.78 -0.87 0.69
CA GLN A 93 -20.48 0.30 1.21
C GLN A 93 -19.62 1.09 2.20
N ALA A 94 -18.85 0.41 3.04
CA ALA A 94 -17.85 1.03 3.91
C ALA A 94 -16.82 1.80 3.07
N THR A 95 -16.20 1.17 2.08
CA THR A 95 -15.22 1.83 1.20
C THR A 95 -15.79 3.08 0.54
N ARG A 96 -17.06 3.06 0.09
CA ARG A 96 -17.71 4.26 -0.45
C ARG A 96 -17.83 5.40 0.56
N ILE A 97 -18.23 5.09 1.79
CA ILE A 97 -18.40 6.09 2.85
C ILE A 97 -17.04 6.65 3.28
N PHE A 98 -16.08 5.77 3.56
CA PHE A 98 -14.76 6.15 4.06
C PHE A 98 -13.95 6.89 3.00
N ALA A 99 -13.99 6.45 1.72
CA ALA A 99 -13.31 7.15 0.63
C ALA A 99 -13.85 8.57 0.38
N SER A 100 -15.13 8.83 0.69
CA SER A 100 -15.75 10.15 0.50
C SER A 100 -15.56 11.08 1.69
N ASN A 101 -15.60 10.56 2.92
CA ASN A 101 -15.61 11.39 4.13
C ASN A 101 -14.25 11.53 4.80
N LEU A 102 -13.35 10.55 4.68
CA LEU A 102 -12.01 10.65 5.30
C LEU A 102 -11.08 11.57 4.51
N ASN A 103 -10.16 12.21 5.23
CA ASN A 103 -9.02 12.89 4.61
C ASN A 103 -8.06 11.85 3.96
N PRO A 104 -7.15 12.26 3.04
CA PRO A 104 -6.25 11.33 2.37
C PRO A 104 -5.36 10.48 3.29
N LYS A 105 -4.93 11.01 4.45
CA LYS A 105 -4.08 10.28 5.39
C LYS A 105 -4.86 9.18 6.12
N MET A 106 -6.07 9.50 6.60
CA MET A 106 -6.96 8.53 7.25
C MET A 106 -7.46 7.48 6.25
N ALA A 107 -7.83 7.90 5.03
CA ALA A 107 -8.24 6.97 3.98
C ALA A 107 -7.09 6.00 3.60
N GLN A 108 -5.84 6.46 3.60
CA GLN A 108 -4.67 5.61 3.40
C GLN A 108 -4.60 4.52 4.47
N ARG A 109 -4.80 4.85 5.75
CA ARG A 109 -4.81 3.88 6.85
C ARG A 109 -5.94 2.86 6.70
N PHE A 110 -7.16 3.31 6.39
CA PHE A 110 -8.28 2.41 6.13
C PHE A 110 -8.00 1.47 4.93
N TYR A 111 -7.42 2.00 3.85
CA TYR A 111 -7.10 1.17 2.70
C TYR A 111 -6.04 0.12 2.99
N ASN A 112 -5.04 0.46 3.80
CA ASN A 112 -3.94 -0.44 4.13
C ASN A 112 -4.36 -1.51 5.14
N LEU A 113 -4.98 -1.12 6.25
CA LEU A 113 -5.27 -2.00 7.39
C LEU A 113 -6.56 -2.82 7.25
N VAL A 114 -7.46 -2.44 6.32
CA VAL A 114 -8.78 -3.06 6.20
C VAL A 114 -9.02 -3.56 4.79
N LEU A 115 -8.97 -2.66 3.80
CA LEU A 115 -9.35 -3.03 2.43
C LEU A 115 -8.30 -3.96 1.76
N LEU A 116 -7.01 -3.63 1.89
CA LEU A 116 -5.94 -4.41 1.30
C LEU A 116 -5.91 -5.82 1.87
N ASP A 117 -5.95 -5.96 3.19
CA ASP A 117 -5.95 -7.27 3.88
C ASP A 117 -7.12 -8.15 3.43
N ALA A 118 -8.33 -7.59 3.38
CA ALA A 118 -9.52 -8.32 2.92
C ALA A 118 -9.41 -8.77 1.45
N VAL A 119 -8.88 -7.89 0.58
CA VAL A 119 -8.68 -8.21 -0.85
C VAL A 119 -7.66 -9.33 -1.02
N ARG A 120 -6.55 -9.29 -0.27
CA ARG A 120 -5.51 -10.32 -0.34
C ARG A 120 -6.02 -11.66 0.17
N ALA A 121 -6.74 -11.68 1.28
CA ALA A 121 -7.35 -12.89 1.83
C ALA A 121 -8.34 -13.55 0.85
N ASP A 122 -9.16 -12.76 0.16
CA ASP A 122 -10.12 -13.28 -0.84
C ASP A 122 -9.40 -13.85 -2.09
N ILE A 123 -8.33 -13.19 -2.55
CA ILE A 123 -7.52 -13.68 -3.68
C ILE A 123 -6.76 -14.96 -3.31
N GLN A 124 -6.22 -15.03 -2.10
CA GLN A 124 -5.47 -16.20 -1.64
C GLN A 124 -6.36 -17.43 -1.54
N SER A 125 -7.58 -17.26 -1.01
CA SER A 125 -8.56 -18.32 -0.79
C SER A 125 -9.26 -18.76 -2.09
N SER A 126 -9.85 -17.83 -2.84
CA SER A 126 -10.70 -18.17 -4.00
C SER A 126 -9.96 -18.20 -5.34
N LYS A 127 -8.71 -17.72 -5.38
CA LYS A 127 -7.91 -17.46 -6.60
C LYS A 127 -8.57 -16.50 -7.60
N LYS A 128 -9.71 -15.92 -7.25
CA LYS A 128 -10.43 -14.86 -7.97
C LYS A 128 -10.66 -13.72 -6.97
N LEU A 129 -11.27 -12.62 -7.41
CA LEU A 129 -11.68 -11.56 -6.50
C LEU A 129 -13.20 -11.40 -6.60
N ASN A 130 -13.86 -11.38 -5.44
CA ASN A 130 -15.28 -11.07 -5.37
C ASN A 130 -15.59 -9.73 -6.04
N TYR A 131 -16.72 -9.66 -6.74
CA TYR A 131 -17.16 -8.47 -7.45
C TYR A 131 -17.23 -7.23 -6.53
N HIS A 132 -17.71 -7.38 -5.29
CA HIS A 132 -17.84 -6.24 -4.37
C HIS A 132 -16.48 -5.72 -3.90
N TYR A 133 -15.51 -6.60 -3.61
CA TYR A 133 -14.13 -6.17 -3.33
C TYR A 133 -13.49 -5.48 -4.53
N TYR A 134 -13.74 -5.98 -5.75
CA TYR A 134 -13.27 -5.31 -6.96
C TYR A 134 -13.88 -3.90 -7.13
N MET A 135 -15.17 -3.75 -6.82
CA MET A 135 -15.83 -2.45 -6.82
C MET A 135 -15.31 -1.54 -5.70
N SER A 136 -14.93 -2.08 -4.55
CA SER A 136 -14.24 -1.35 -3.48
C SER A 136 -12.90 -0.81 -3.96
N LEU A 137 -12.08 -1.64 -4.63
CA LEU A 137 -10.83 -1.20 -5.24
C LEU A 137 -11.06 -0.06 -6.23
N LYS A 138 -12.01 -0.20 -7.16
CA LYS A 138 -12.35 0.89 -8.10
C LYS A 138 -12.76 2.17 -7.37
N LYS A 139 -13.53 2.06 -6.28
CA LYS A 139 -13.94 3.24 -5.51
C LYS A 139 -12.76 3.89 -4.78
N SER A 140 -11.82 3.10 -4.27
CA SER A 140 -10.65 3.61 -3.57
C SER A 140 -9.72 4.45 -4.48
N VAL A 141 -9.66 4.14 -5.78
CA VAL A 141 -8.88 4.90 -6.78
C VAL A 141 -9.35 6.36 -6.92
N TYR A 142 -10.60 6.69 -6.58
CA TYR A 142 -11.09 8.08 -6.59
C TYR A 142 -10.40 8.99 -5.58
N LYS A 143 -9.60 8.44 -4.65
CA LYS A 143 -8.68 9.19 -3.81
C LYS A 143 -7.24 8.71 -4.08
N PRO A 144 -6.61 9.16 -5.18
CA PRO A 144 -5.40 8.52 -5.73
C PRO A 144 -4.21 8.50 -4.78
N ALA A 145 -3.98 9.60 -4.04
CA ALA A 145 -2.87 9.67 -3.09
C ALA A 145 -2.97 8.59 -1.99
N ALA A 146 -4.18 8.36 -1.48
CA ALA A 146 -4.46 7.32 -0.50
C ALA A 146 -4.36 5.92 -1.12
N PHE A 147 -4.85 5.74 -2.35
CA PHE A 147 -4.76 4.47 -3.08
C PHE A 147 -3.31 4.04 -3.30
N PHE A 148 -2.45 4.93 -3.82
CA PHE A 148 -1.06 4.60 -4.11
C PHE A 148 -0.28 4.25 -2.84
N LYS A 149 -0.45 5.03 -1.77
CA LYS A 149 0.28 4.83 -0.52
C LYS A 149 -0.31 3.75 0.38
N GLY A 150 -1.60 3.46 0.28
CA GLY A 150 -2.30 2.51 1.15
C GLY A 150 -2.54 1.14 0.53
N ILE A 151 -2.59 1.05 -0.80
CA ILE A 151 -2.84 -0.20 -1.52
C ILE A 151 -1.63 -0.57 -2.39
N LEU A 152 -1.31 0.25 -3.39
CA LEU A 152 -0.36 -0.16 -4.44
C LEU A 152 1.06 -0.37 -3.91
N LEU A 153 1.60 0.61 -3.18
CA LEU A 153 2.98 0.53 -2.67
C LEU A 153 3.13 -0.54 -1.58
N PRO A 154 2.25 -0.63 -0.56
CA PRO A 154 2.33 -1.71 0.42
C PRO A 154 2.17 -3.09 -0.21
N LEU A 155 1.26 -3.24 -1.18
CA LEU A 155 1.09 -4.49 -1.89
C LEU A 155 2.39 -4.95 -2.57
N LEU A 156 3.14 -4.03 -3.19
CA LEU A 156 4.42 -4.35 -3.83
C LEU A 156 5.55 -4.65 -2.85
N GLN A 157 5.51 -4.09 -1.65
CA GLN A 157 6.50 -4.34 -0.59
C GLN A 157 6.26 -5.71 0.07
N ASP A 158 5.01 -6.13 0.22
CA ASP A 158 4.64 -7.37 0.90
C ASP A 158 4.42 -8.54 -0.09
N ASN A 159 5.47 -9.06 -0.71
CA ASN A 159 5.42 -10.30 -1.52
C ASN A 159 4.25 -10.36 -2.54
N CYS A 160 4.09 -9.31 -3.35
CA CYS A 160 3.03 -9.22 -4.36
C CYS A 160 3.09 -10.37 -5.38
N THR A 161 2.01 -11.14 -5.49
CA THR A 161 1.87 -12.12 -6.57
C THR A 161 1.46 -11.45 -7.88
N LEU A 162 1.82 -12.06 -9.03
CA LEU A 162 1.41 -11.56 -10.34
C LEU A 162 -0.12 -11.48 -10.51
N ARG A 163 -0.86 -12.35 -9.80
CA ARG A 163 -2.32 -12.37 -9.84
C ARG A 163 -2.93 -11.20 -9.08
N GLU A 164 -2.44 -10.90 -7.87
CA GLU A 164 -2.84 -9.71 -7.12
C GLU A 164 -2.54 -8.44 -7.93
N ALA A 165 -1.33 -8.33 -8.48
CA ALA A 165 -0.92 -7.22 -9.32
C ALA A 165 -1.85 -7.03 -10.52
N ALA A 166 -2.17 -8.10 -11.26
CA ALA A 166 -3.06 -8.05 -12.41
C ALA A 166 -4.48 -7.57 -12.05
N ILE A 167 -5.03 -8.04 -10.93
CA ILE A 167 -6.37 -7.67 -10.48
C ILE A 167 -6.41 -6.19 -10.09
N VAL A 168 -5.48 -5.74 -9.24
CA VAL A 168 -5.42 -4.35 -8.78
C VAL A 168 -5.09 -3.39 -9.94
N ALA A 169 -4.19 -3.77 -10.83
CA ALA A 169 -3.88 -2.99 -12.04
C ALA A 169 -5.10 -2.87 -12.96
N SER A 170 -5.94 -3.90 -13.08
CA SER A 170 -7.16 -3.80 -13.89
C SER A 170 -8.16 -2.78 -13.32
N ALA A 171 -8.27 -2.65 -11.99
CA ALA A 171 -9.09 -1.63 -11.36
C ALA A 171 -8.53 -0.22 -11.66
N LEU A 172 -7.21 -0.07 -11.57
CA LEU A 172 -6.49 1.15 -11.91
C LEU A 172 -6.68 1.55 -13.38
N GLN A 173 -6.65 0.58 -14.30
CA GLN A 173 -6.84 0.79 -15.73
C GLN A 173 -8.24 1.36 -16.05
N ARG A 174 -9.28 0.92 -15.33
CA ARG A 174 -10.68 1.31 -15.60
C ARG A 174 -11.07 2.67 -15.04
N VAL A 175 -10.34 3.22 -14.07
CA VAL A 175 -10.69 4.49 -13.42
C VAL A 175 -9.77 5.61 -13.90
N SER A 176 -10.31 6.79 -14.20
CA SER A 176 -9.50 7.96 -14.58
C SER A 176 -8.79 8.54 -13.36
N ILE A 177 -7.52 8.90 -13.51
CA ILE A 177 -6.66 9.39 -12.42
C ILE A 177 -6.03 10.70 -12.87
N PRO A 178 -5.94 11.73 -12.01
CA PRO A 178 -5.20 12.94 -12.35
C PRO A 178 -3.74 12.64 -12.74
N SER A 179 -3.27 13.27 -13.82
CA SER A 179 -1.96 13.01 -14.42
C SER A 179 -0.80 13.16 -13.42
N HIS A 180 -0.86 14.18 -12.55
CA HIS A 180 0.18 14.42 -11.53
C HIS A 180 0.33 13.24 -10.56
N HIS A 181 -0.78 12.66 -10.08
CA HIS A 181 -0.71 11.50 -9.19
C HIS A 181 -0.16 10.26 -9.92
N SER A 182 -0.51 10.08 -11.19
CA SER A 182 0.06 9.01 -12.03
C SER A 182 1.57 9.19 -12.22
N ALA A 183 2.03 10.41 -12.48
CA ALA A 183 3.43 10.73 -12.68
C ALA A 183 4.27 10.43 -11.42
N VAL A 184 3.79 10.86 -10.24
CA VAL A 184 4.46 10.56 -8.96
C VAL A 184 4.48 9.05 -8.68
N ALA A 185 3.38 8.33 -8.95
CA ALA A 185 3.34 6.89 -8.78
C ALA A 185 4.34 6.16 -9.68
N ILE A 186 4.42 6.53 -10.97
CA ILE A 186 5.41 5.97 -11.91
C ILE A 186 6.83 6.26 -11.43
N HIS A 187 7.11 7.49 -11.01
CA HIS A 187 8.43 7.87 -10.50
C HIS A 187 8.85 7.03 -9.30
N LYS A 188 7.92 6.79 -8.36
CA LYS A 188 8.19 5.94 -7.19
C LYS A 188 8.40 4.48 -7.60
N LEU A 189 7.56 3.94 -8.51
CA LEU A 189 7.67 2.57 -8.99
C LEU A 189 8.99 2.29 -9.72
N ALA A 190 9.46 3.24 -10.50
CA ALA A 190 10.74 3.15 -11.21
C ALA A 190 11.95 3.04 -10.25
N GLY A 191 11.83 3.58 -9.03
CA GLY A 191 12.86 3.52 -8.00
C GLY A 191 12.74 2.34 -7.01
N LEU A 192 11.75 1.46 -7.17
CA LEU A 192 11.63 0.25 -6.34
C LEU A 192 12.50 -0.88 -6.91
N GLU A 193 12.83 -1.85 -6.04
CA GLU A 193 13.43 -3.10 -6.49
C GLU A 193 12.54 -3.79 -7.51
N TYR A 194 13.19 -4.44 -8.48
CA TYR A 194 12.49 -5.06 -9.58
C TYR A 194 11.67 -6.27 -9.14
N SER A 195 10.39 -6.26 -9.51
CA SER A 195 9.51 -7.42 -9.46
C SER A 195 8.65 -7.48 -10.72
N GLY A 196 8.22 -8.68 -11.15
CA GLY A 196 7.30 -8.78 -12.29
C GLY A 196 5.99 -8.02 -12.07
N ALA A 197 5.55 -7.88 -10.81
CA ALA A 197 4.40 -7.09 -10.42
C ALA A 197 4.57 -5.59 -10.67
N SER A 198 5.77 -5.04 -10.41
CA SER A 198 6.02 -3.60 -10.65
C SER A 198 5.92 -3.26 -12.14
N SER A 199 6.39 -4.13 -13.05
CA SER A 199 6.21 -3.95 -14.50
C SER A 199 4.74 -3.90 -14.93
N ILE A 200 3.86 -4.68 -14.29
CA ILE A 200 2.41 -4.64 -14.58
C ILE A 200 1.85 -3.25 -14.27
N PHE A 201 2.20 -2.68 -13.11
CA PHE A 201 1.73 -1.35 -12.72
C PHE A 201 2.33 -0.23 -13.57
N ILE A 202 3.63 -0.26 -13.85
CA ILE A 202 4.29 0.71 -14.73
C ILE A 202 3.63 0.68 -16.11
N LYS A 203 3.53 -0.49 -16.75
CA LYS A 203 2.83 -0.67 -18.04
C LYS A 203 1.40 -0.14 -18.00
N THR A 204 0.66 -0.41 -16.93
CA THR A 204 -0.75 0.02 -16.78
C THR A 204 -0.88 1.53 -16.69
N LEU A 205 0.00 2.19 -15.93
CA LEU A 205 0.01 3.65 -15.79
C LEU A 205 0.48 4.34 -17.07
N LEU A 206 1.49 3.80 -17.77
CA LEU A 206 1.93 4.36 -19.06
C LEU A 206 0.84 4.25 -20.14
N ASN A 207 0.03 3.18 -20.12
CA ASN A 207 -1.12 3.03 -21.00
C ASN A 207 -2.26 4.04 -20.75
N LYS A 208 -2.20 4.83 -19.67
CA LYS A 208 -3.07 6.01 -19.50
C LYS A 208 -2.71 7.16 -20.44
N LYS A 209 -1.52 7.12 -21.06
CA LYS A 209 -1.08 8.06 -22.10
C LYS A 209 -1.04 9.54 -21.67
N TYR A 210 -0.91 9.80 -20.37
CA TYR A 210 -0.72 11.16 -19.86
C TYR A 210 0.63 11.75 -20.30
N SER A 211 0.72 13.07 -20.39
CA SER A 211 2.02 13.75 -20.48
C SER A 211 2.75 13.58 -19.14
N LEU A 212 4.03 13.21 -19.21
CA LEU A 212 4.85 12.97 -18.03
C LEU A 212 5.89 14.09 -17.88
N PRO A 213 6.17 14.56 -16.65
CA PRO A 213 7.28 15.47 -16.40
C PRO A 213 8.63 14.81 -16.73
N ALA A 214 9.59 15.59 -17.26
CA ALA A 214 10.92 15.12 -17.60
C ALA A 214 11.65 14.31 -16.49
N PRO A 215 11.54 14.66 -15.18
CA PRO A 215 12.13 13.84 -14.12
C PRO A 215 11.57 12.41 -14.04
N VAL A 216 10.31 12.22 -14.42
CA VAL A 216 9.66 10.90 -14.45
C VAL A 216 10.18 10.08 -15.62
N ILE A 217 10.31 10.70 -16.80
CA ILE A 217 10.94 10.07 -17.97
C ILE A 217 12.37 9.65 -17.65
N GLY A 218 13.18 10.55 -17.07
CA GLY A 218 14.55 10.23 -16.66
C GLY A 218 14.63 9.11 -15.62
N SER A 219 13.61 8.97 -14.77
CA SER A 219 13.57 7.88 -13.79
C SER A 219 13.20 6.53 -14.41
N LEU A 220 12.31 6.52 -15.42
CA LEU A 220 12.04 5.32 -16.21
C LEU A 220 13.26 4.91 -17.03
N VAL A 221 13.97 5.86 -17.65
CA VAL A 221 15.23 5.57 -18.36
C VAL A 221 16.23 4.93 -17.41
N ARG A 222 16.48 5.53 -16.24
CA ARG A 222 17.40 4.98 -15.24
C ARG A 222 16.95 3.59 -14.76
N HIS A 223 15.65 3.40 -14.53
CA HIS A 223 15.09 2.10 -14.17
C HIS A 223 15.40 1.04 -15.22
N TYR A 224 15.17 1.30 -16.52
CA TYR A 224 15.48 0.30 -17.55
C TYR A 224 16.98 0.14 -17.80
N ALA A 225 17.76 1.23 -17.69
CA ALA A 225 19.21 1.21 -17.85
C ALA A 225 19.92 0.42 -16.73
N SER A 226 19.36 0.35 -15.52
CA SER A 226 19.97 -0.44 -14.44
C SER A 226 20.02 -1.94 -14.75
N PHE A 227 19.23 -2.43 -15.71
CA PHE A 227 19.25 -3.84 -16.12
C PHE A 227 20.42 -4.18 -17.06
N ILE A 228 21.26 -3.22 -17.48
CA ILE A 228 22.50 -3.51 -18.24
C ILE A 228 23.43 -4.41 -17.42
N GLU A 229 23.45 -4.26 -16.10
CA GLU A 229 24.29 -5.09 -15.21
C GLU A 229 23.53 -6.32 -14.67
N ASP A 230 22.25 -6.48 -15.02
CA ASP A 230 21.44 -7.61 -14.54
C ASP A 230 21.62 -8.82 -15.45
N GLU A 231 22.06 -9.95 -14.89
CA GLU A 231 22.29 -11.21 -15.61
C GLU A 231 21.02 -12.07 -15.72
N ARG A 232 19.93 -11.70 -15.02
CA ARG A 232 18.69 -12.47 -15.07
C ARG A 232 18.03 -12.34 -16.43
N GLN A 233 17.40 -13.42 -16.89
CA GLN A 233 16.56 -13.35 -18.07
C GLN A 233 15.28 -12.56 -17.76
N MET A 234 15.11 -11.42 -18.44
CA MET A 234 13.97 -10.55 -18.20
C MET A 234 12.66 -11.16 -18.73
N PRO A 235 11.57 -11.12 -17.94
CA PRO A 235 10.30 -11.70 -18.36
C PRO A 235 9.62 -10.83 -19.42
N VAL A 236 8.71 -11.44 -20.18
CA VAL A 236 7.93 -10.78 -21.24
C VAL A 236 7.24 -9.49 -20.75
N LEU A 237 6.74 -9.48 -19.50
CA LEU A 237 6.09 -8.31 -18.91
C LEU A 237 7.01 -7.09 -18.82
N TRP A 238 8.30 -7.30 -18.58
CA TRP A 238 9.29 -6.22 -18.55
C TRP A 238 9.50 -5.64 -19.96
N HIS A 239 9.69 -6.49 -20.97
CA HIS A 239 9.82 -6.04 -22.36
C HIS A 239 8.58 -5.29 -22.84
N GLN A 240 7.38 -5.76 -22.48
CA GLN A 240 6.13 -5.07 -22.80
C GLN A 240 6.02 -3.71 -22.11
N SER A 241 6.49 -3.59 -20.86
CA SER A 241 6.53 -2.32 -20.14
C SER A 241 7.47 -1.32 -20.81
N LEU A 242 8.67 -1.78 -21.23
CA LEU A 242 9.63 -0.98 -21.97
C LEU A 242 9.09 -0.54 -23.34
N LEU A 243 8.42 -1.44 -24.07
CA LEU A 243 7.80 -1.10 -25.36
C LEU A 243 6.75 0.00 -25.21
N VAL A 244 5.85 -0.10 -24.23
CA VAL A 244 4.81 0.92 -24.00
C VAL A 244 5.43 2.26 -23.63
N PHE A 245 6.50 2.26 -22.82
CA PHE A 245 7.25 3.48 -22.51
C PHE A 245 7.80 4.13 -23.78
N VAL A 246 8.51 3.36 -24.60
CA VAL A 246 9.14 3.86 -25.83
C VAL A 246 8.10 4.35 -26.84
N GLN A 247 7.06 3.57 -27.13
CA GLN A 247 6.00 3.94 -28.07
C GLN A 247 5.38 5.30 -27.75
N ARG A 248 5.22 5.60 -26.45
CA ARG A 248 4.54 6.81 -26.01
C ARG A 248 5.48 8.00 -25.85
N TYR A 249 6.70 7.78 -25.36
CA TYR A 249 7.58 8.85 -24.89
C TYR A 249 8.89 8.97 -25.69
N LYS A 250 9.05 8.29 -26.84
CA LYS A 250 10.25 8.36 -27.70
C LYS A 250 10.79 9.78 -28.01
N ASN A 251 9.89 10.76 -28.15
CA ASN A 251 10.26 12.14 -28.45
C ASN A 251 10.79 12.91 -27.23
N GLU A 252 10.51 12.41 -26.01
CA GLU A 252 10.95 13.01 -24.75
C GLU A 252 12.27 12.39 -24.24
N ILE A 253 12.76 11.33 -24.90
CA ILE A 253 14.00 10.62 -24.55
C ILE A 253 15.18 11.28 -25.28
N LYS A 254 16.13 11.82 -24.52
CA LYS A 254 17.40 12.40 -25.02
C LYS A 254 18.33 11.34 -25.63
N ASP A 255 19.24 11.75 -26.50
CA ASP A 255 20.12 10.82 -27.23
C ASP A 255 21.00 9.94 -26.33
N GLU A 256 21.59 10.50 -25.27
CA GLU A 256 22.36 9.72 -24.26
C GLU A 256 21.52 8.61 -23.62
N ALA A 257 20.26 8.89 -23.35
CA ALA A 257 19.32 7.91 -22.81
C ALA A 257 18.94 6.86 -23.85
N ARG A 258 18.84 7.23 -25.13
CA ARG A 258 18.60 6.27 -26.23
C ARG A 258 19.76 5.30 -26.38
N GLU A 259 21.01 5.76 -26.25
CA GLU A 259 22.18 4.88 -26.26
C GLU A 259 22.13 3.85 -25.11
N SER A 260 21.79 4.30 -23.90
CA SER A 260 21.63 3.40 -22.75
C SER A 260 20.56 2.34 -23.00
N LEU A 261 19.40 2.74 -23.54
CA LEU A 261 18.33 1.81 -23.90
C LEU A 261 18.74 0.84 -25.03
N ARG A 262 19.60 1.28 -25.97
CA ARG A 262 20.15 0.40 -27.00
C ARG A 262 21.02 -0.70 -26.39
N LEU A 263 21.86 -0.38 -25.42
CA LEU A 263 22.70 -1.37 -24.72
C LEU A 263 21.82 -2.37 -23.97
N VAL A 264 20.82 -1.89 -23.25
CA VAL A 264 19.82 -2.73 -22.56
C VAL A 264 19.15 -3.72 -23.52
N MET A 265 18.70 -3.26 -24.69
CA MET A 265 18.03 -4.11 -25.69
C MET A 265 18.95 -5.17 -26.30
N LYS A 266 20.26 -4.89 -26.39
CA LYS A 266 21.24 -5.87 -26.86
C LYS A 266 21.47 -6.97 -25.83
N LYS A 267 21.57 -6.62 -24.54
CA LYS A 267 21.72 -7.59 -23.46
C LYS A 267 20.45 -8.42 -23.28
N HIS A 268 19.32 -7.74 -23.12
CA HIS A 268 18.01 -8.36 -22.90
C HIS A 268 17.20 -8.36 -24.19
N PHE A 269 17.48 -9.32 -25.06
CA PHE A 269 16.83 -9.45 -26.36
C PHE A 269 15.58 -10.36 -26.31
N HIS A 270 14.44 -9.86 -26.78
CA HIS A 270 13.23 -10.64 -26.99
C HIS A 270 12.88 -10.72 -28.48
N PRO A 271 12.77 -11.93 -29.08
CA PRO A 271 12.65 -12.11 -30.53
C PRO A 271 11.54 -11.32 -31.23
N LYS A 272 10.39 -11.15 -30.57
CA LYS A 272 9.22 -10.44 -31.14
C LYS A 272 9.09 -8.98 -30.71
N ILE A 273 9.63 -8.61 -29.55
CA ILE A 273 9.32 -7.31 -28.91
C ILE A 273 10.47 -6.33 -29.12
N THR A 274 11.72 -6.78 -28.92
CA THR A 274 12.90 -5.92 -29.10
C THR A 274 12.99 -5.30 -30.50
N PRO A 275 12.64 -6.00 -31.61
CA PRO A 275 12.58 -5.36 -32.92
C PRO A 275 11.57 -4.21 -33.00
N GLU A 276 10.41 -4.32 -32.35
CA GLU A 276 9.41 -3.24 -32.29
C GLU A 276 9.92 -2.07 -31.46
N ILE A 277 10.56 -2.33 -30.31
CA ILE A 277 11.15 -1.28 -29.46
C ILE A 277 12.21 -0.52 -30.28
N ARG A 278 13.06 -1.23 -31.01
CA ARG A 278 14.11 -0.63 -31.86
C ARG A 278 13.50 0.27 -32.94
N ARG A 279 12.46 -0.19 -33.63
CA ARG A 279 11.74 0.57 -34.67
C ARG A 279 11.11 1.86 -34.15
N GLU A 280 10.69 1.87 -32.89
CA GLU A 280 10.08 3.07 -32.28
C GLU A 280 11.12 4.08 -31.79
N LEU A 281 12.32 3.63 -31.39
CA LEU A 281 13.39 4.48 -30.86
C LEU A 281 14.32 5.07 -31.94
N PHE A 282 14.52 4.35 -33.05
CA PHE A 282 15.51 4.64 -34.09
C PHE A 282 14.91 4.44 -35.48
#